data_AF-U6LJ76-F1
#
_entry.id   AF-U6LJ76-F1
#
_cell.length_a   1.000
_cell.length_b   1.000
_cell.length_c   1.000
_cell.angle_alpha   90.00
_cell.angle_beta   90.00
_cell.angle_gamma   90.00
#
_symmetry.space_group_name_H-M   'P 1'
#
loop_
_entity.id
_entity.type
_entity.pdbx_description
1 polymer ?
#
loop_
_entity_poly.entity_id
_entity_poly.type
_entity_poly.pdbx_seq_one_letter_code
_entity_poly.pdbx_strand_id
1 'polypeptide(L)'
;MGFEEMDTNEYVDPSFWCFDSLYMPQQHPARDAQDTFFIQNPHQSNASRLPSSFVSAVKQMHEKGGAGSTGWGYNCRRGPSGPENSFPLTEFLETRIWMQRIWRNSTRQVEGVVADKNLSLGHLMGVMETFYKAIGIQKLKFKPTFNPYTEPSMEIFGYHPGLKRWIEVGNSGMFRPEMLRPMGLPEDVTVIAWGLSLER
;
A
#
# COMPACT_ATOMS: atom_id res chain seq x y z
N MET A 1 2.25 15.92 -14.79
CA MET A 1 2.52 16.15 -13.37
C MET A 1 3.91 15.66 -12.92
N GLY A 2 4.80 15.24 -13.83
CA GLY A 2 6.21 14.93 -13.50
C GLY A 2 6.47 13.60 -12.79
N PHE A 3 5.55 12.64 -12.85
CA PHE A 3 5.72 11.32 -12.24
C PHE A 3 6.58 10.41 -13.12
N GLU A 4 7.35 9.54 -12.47
CA GLU A 4 8.09 8.43 -13.09
C GLU A 4 7.34 7.12 -12.83
N GLU A 5 7.43 6.19 -13.78
CA GLU A 5 6.79 4.88 -13.70
C GLU A 5 7.66 3.88 -12.93
N MET A 6 7.04 3.12 -12.01
CA MET A 6 7.70 2.04 -11.27
C MET A 6 7.54 0.70 -12.01
N ASP A 7 8.56 -0.14 -11.96
CA ASP A 7 8.51 -1.50 -12.51
C ASP A 7 7.65 -2.42 -11.63
N THR A 8 6.73 -3.12 -12.28
CA THR A 8 5.71 -3.95 -11.63
C THR A 8 5.39 -5.21 -12.43
N ASN A 9 6.36 -5.70 -13.19
CA ASN A 9 6.24 -6.86 -14.08
C ASN A 9 6.07 -8.23 -13.38
N GLU A 10 5.92 -8.25 -12.05
CA GLU A 10 5.78 -9.46 -11.25
C GLU A 10 4.33 -9.61 -10.75
N TYR A 11 3.75 -10.80 -10.93
CA TYR A 11 2.40 -11.13 -10.42
C TYR A 11 2.43 -11.78 -9.04
N VAL A 12 3.60 -12.30 -8.66
CA VAL A 12 3.79 -13.12 -7.47
C VAL A 12 4.83 -12.45 -6.60
N ASP A 13 4.40 -12.02 -5.43
CA ASP A 13 5.25 -11.36 -4.46
C ASP A 13 5.31 -12.16 -3.15
N PRO A 14 6.46 -12.13 -2.45
CA PRO A 14 6.51 -12.54 -1.06
C PRO A 14 5.50 -11.76 -0.23
N SER A 15 4.78 -12.45 0.67
CA SER A 15 3.85 -11.82 1.62
C SER A 15 4.48 -10.68 2.43
N PHE A 16 5.81 -10.73 2.59
CA PHE A 16 6.61 -9.69 3.19
C PHE A 16 6.42 -8.34 2.48
N TRP A 17 6.55 -8.28 1.15
CA TRP A 17 6.40 -7.04 0.39
C TRP A 17 4.94 -6.58 0.36
N CYS A 18 4.01 -7.50 0.14
CA CYS A 18 2.58 -7.17 0.08
C CYS A 18 2.02 -6.65 1.41
N PHE A 19 2.57 -7.07 2.55
CA PHE A 19 1.92 -6.85 3.83
C PHE A 19 2.85 -6.39 4.95
N ASP A 20 3.92 -7.14 5.26
CA ASP A 20 4.76 -6.84 6.42
C ASP A 20 5.53 -5.52 6.24
N SER A 21 6.02 -5.28 5.02
CA SER A 21 6.76 -4.07 4.64
C SER A 21 5.88 -2.81 4.69
N LEU A 22 4.56 -2.98 4.53
CA LEU A 22 3.56 -1.93 4.64
C LEU A 22 3.09 -1.73 6.09
N TYR A 23 3.75 -2.33 7.08
CA TYR A 23 3.35 -2.24 8.48
C TYR A 23 1.94 -2.79 8.79
N MET A 24 1.37 -3.62 7.91
CA MET A 24 0.09 -4.29 8.17
C MET A 24 0.29 -5.47 9.13
N PRO A 25 -0.48 -5.65 10.21
CA PRO A 25 -0.25 -6.73 11.16
C PRO A 25 -0.51 -8.12 10.55
N GLN A 26 0.13 -9.17 11.09
CA GLN A 26 0.03 -10.54 10.56
C GLN A 26 -1.33 -11.20 10.79
N GLN A 27 -2.06 -10.77 11.81
CA GLN A 27 -3.42 -11.20 12.15
C GLN A 27 -4.51 -10.44 11.38
N HIS A 28 -4.13 -9.62 10.39
CA HIS A 28 -5.09 -8.82 9.63
C HIS A 28 -5.92 -9.73 8.71
N PRO A 29 -7.27 -9.58 8.67
CA PRO A 29 -8.16 -10.47 7.90
C PRO A 29 -7.83 -10.51 6.40
N ALA A 30 -7.33 -9.40 5.83
CA ALA A 30 -6.89 -9.38 4.43
C ALA A 30 -5.78 -10.41 4.11
N ARG A 31 -5.09 -10.95 5.10
CA ARG A 31 -4.07 -12.01 4.93
C ARG A 31 -4.66 -13.43 4.99
N ASP A 32 -5.96 -13.57 5.22
CA ASP A 32 -6.61 -14.87 5.25
C ASP A 32 -6.79 -15.42 3.83
N ALA A 33 -6.81 -16.75 3.70
CA ALA A 33 -6.98 -17.43 2.41
C ALA A 33 -8.35 -17.16 1.73
N GLN A 34 -9.27 -16.50 2.43
CA GLN A 34 -10.55 -16.06 1.87
C GLN A 34 -10.39 -14.81 1.00
N ASP A 35 -9.42 -13.95 1.32
CA ASP A 35 -9.20 -12.65 0.69
C ASP A 35 -7.90 -12.60 -0.14
N THR A 36 -6.94 -13.50 0.14
CA THR A 36 -5.64 -13.56 -0.56
C THR A 36 -5.40 -14.90 -1.22
N PHE A 37 -4.93 -14.86 -2.47
CA PHE A 37 -4.46 -16.04 -3.20
C PHE A 37 -3.03 -16.39 -2.77
N PHE A 38 -2.87 -17.55 -2.14
CA PHE A 38 -1.57 -18.10 -1.77
C PHE A 38 -1.09 -19.10 -2.82
N ILE A 39 0.19 -19.01 -3.20
CA ILE A 39 0.77 -19.92 -4.18
C ILE A 39 1.08 -21.26 -3.51
N GLN A 40 0.67 -22.37 -4.11
CA GLN A 40 1.05 -23.71 -3.66
C GLN A 40 2.43 -24.15 -4.16
N ASN A 41 2.81 -23.78 -5.39
CA ASN A 41 4.10 -24.14 -5.96
C ASN A 41 4.65 -23.03 -6.89
N PRO A 42 5.79 -22.41 -6.56
CA PRO A 42 6.53 -22.55 -5.30
C PRO A 42 5.75 -21.95 -4.11
N HIS A 43 5.65 -22.68 -3.00
CA HIS A 43 4.93 -22.19 -1.81
C HIS A 43 5.65 -21.03 -1.10
N GLN A 44 6.97 -20.95 -1.26
CA GLN A 44 7.83 -20.05 -0.50
C GLN A 44 8.77 -19.29 -1.40
N SER A 45 8.99 -18.02 -1.04
CA SER A 45 10.02 -17.20 -1.63
C SER A 45 11.39 -17.66 -1.15
N ASN A 46 12.40 -17.55 -2.01
CA ASN A 46 13.77 -17.72 -1.57
C ASN A 46 14.16 -16.49 -0.73
N ALA A 47 14.27 -16.63 0.59
CA ALA A 47 14.61 -15.51 1.48
C ALA A 47 15.98 -14.90 1.20
N SER A 48 16.85 -15.58 0.44
CA SER A 48 18.07 -14.99 -0.12
C SER A 48 17.82 -13.73 -0.96
N ARG A 49 16.60 -13.53 -1.46
CA ARG A 49 16.20 -12.33 -2.20
C ARG A 49 15.79 -11.15 -1.31
N LEU A 50 15.56 -11.37 -0.01
CA LEU A 50 15.11 -10.31 0.90
C LEU A 50 16.28 -9.73 1.70
N PRO A 51 16.44 -8.40 1.77
CA PRO A 51 17.49 -7.79 2.57
C PRO A 51 17.29 -8.12 4.05
N SER A 52 18.22 -8.88 4.63
CA SER A 52 18.09 -9.40 6.00
C SER A 52 18.03 -8.29 7.06
N SER A 53 18.75 -7.19 6.84
CA SER A 53 18.70 -5.99 7.68
C SER A 53 17.31 -5.36 7.68
N PHE A 54 16.70 -5.21 6.50
CA PHE A 54 15.37 -4.65 6.35
C PHE A 54 14.29 -5.52 7.00
N VAL A 55 14.31 -6.83 6.75
CA VAL A 55 13.38 -7.79 7.38
C VAL A 55 13.48 -7.72 8.91
N SER A 56 14.70 -7.57 9.44
CA SER A 56 14.93 -7.48 10.89
C SER A 56 14.41 -6.15 11.47
N ALA A 57 14.58 -5.04 10.74
CA ALA A 57 14.03 -3.74 11.12
C ALA A 57 12.50 -3.73 11.11
N VAL A 58 11.88 -4.32 10.08
CA VAL A 58 10.42 -4.49 10.01
C VAL A 58 9.94 -5.34 11.19
N LYS A 59 10.57 -6.49 11.44
CA LYS A 59 10.23 -7.33 12.60
C LYS A 59 10.30 -6.53 13.91
N GLN A 60 11.38 -5.80 14.15
CA GLN A 60 11.54 -4.98 15.35
C GLN A 60 10.41 -3.94 15.48
N MET A 61 10.10 -3.23 14.40
CA MET A 61 9.06 -2.20 14.39
C MET A 61 7.68 -2.80 14.69
N HIS A 62 7.36 -3.98 14.13
CA HIS A 62 6.10 -4.68 14.40
C HIS A 62 6.00 -5.17 15.85
N GLU A 63 7.06 -5.77 16.40
CA GLU A 63 7.00 -6.39 17.72
C GLU A 63 7.13 -5.38 18.86
N LYS A 64 8.08 -4.45 18.74
CA LYS A 64 8.53 -3.56 19.82
C LYS A 64 8.31 -2.08 19.53
N GLY A 65 7.92 -1.73 18.32
CA GLY A 65 7.78 -0.35 17.88
C GLY A 65 9.12 0.35 17.60
N GLY A 66 9.06 1.67 17.58
CA GLY A 66 10.13 2.55 17.13
C GLY A 66 9.55 3.85 16.56
N ALA A 67 10.38 4.89 16.44
CA ALA A 67 9.97 6.20 15.88
C ALA A 67 8.70 6.79 16.53
N GLY A 68 8.55 6.62 17.86
CA GLY A 68 7.38 7.07 18.62
C GLY A 68 6.20 6.09 18.65
N SER A 69 6.25 4.99 17.89
CA SER A 69 5.24 3.93 17.91
C SER A 69 5.54 2.88 18.98
N THR A 70 4.50 2.29 19.56
CA THR A 70 4.59 1.13 20.47
C THR A 70 4.71 -0.20 19.73
N GLY A 71 4.61 -0.20 18.40
CA GLY A 71 4.46 -1.42 17.63
C GLY A 71 3.07 -2.03 17.81
N TRP A 72 2.91 -3.25 17.30
CA TRP A 72 1.68 -4.04 17.43
C TRP A 72 1.67 -4.97 18.65
N GLY A 73 2.82 -5.21 19.28
CA GLY A 73 2.91 -5.98 20.53
C GLY A 73 2.66 -7.49 20.38
N TYR A 74 2.86 -8.06 19.19
CA TYR A 74 2.79 -9.52 18.95
C TYR A 74 4.17 -10.07 18.53
N ASN A 75 4.30 -11.40 18.43
CA ASN A 75 5.50 -12.05 17.91
C ASN A 75 5.41 -12.18 16.38
N CYS A 76 6.24 -11.42 15.66
CA CYS A 76 6.24 -11.36 14.20
C CYS A 76 7.06 -12.52 13.63
N ARG A 77 6.35 -13.45 12.98
CA ARG A 77 6.92 -14.68 12.43
C ARG A 77 7.28 -14.48 10.96
N ARG A 78 8.34 -15.15 10.49
CA ARG A 78 8.72 -15.10 9.07
C ARG A 78 7.84 -15.97 8.16
N GLY A 79 6.93 -16.78 8.73
CA GLY A 79 5.95 -17.56 7.95
C GLY A 79 4.94 -18.30 8.84
N PRO A 80 3.86 -18.86 8.25
CA PRO A 80 2.75 -19.44 9.02
C PRO A 80 3.06 -20.75 9.76
N SER A 81 4.02 -21.55 9.32
CA SER A 81 4.36 -22.87 9.91
C SER A 81 5.47 -23.59 9.12
N GLY A 82 6.47 -22.84 8.64
CA GLY A 82 7.63 -23.38 7.91
C GLY A 82 8.95 -23.08 8.63
N PRO A 83 10.09 -23.63 8.15
CA PRO A 83 11.40 -23.32 8.73
C PRO A 83 11.59 -21.80 8.83
N GLU A 84 12.30 -21.33 9.86
CA GLU A 84 12.41 -19.91 10.28
C GLU A 84 12.86 -18.89 9.21
N ASN A 85 13.09 -19.33 7.97
CA ASN A 85 13.80 -18.63 6.92
C ASN A 85 12.99 -18.39 5.63
N SER A 86 11.64 -18.44 5.62
CA SER A 86 10.90 -18.18 4.37
C SER A 86 9.48 -17.63 4.55
N PHE A 87 9.14 -16.62 3.73
CA PHE A 87 7.79 -16.04 3.63
C PHE A 87 6.98 -16.76 2.54
N PRO A 88 5.67 -17.01 2.77
CA PRO A 88 4.79 -17.57 1.76
C PRO A 88 4.70 -16.63 0.56
N LEU A 89 4.58 -17.21 -0.63
CA LEU A 89 4.32 -16.45 -1.84
C LEU A 89 2.82 -16.19 -1.96
N THR A 90 2.49 -14.93 -2.24
CA THR A 90 1.14 -14.44 -2.45
C THR A 90 1.01 -13.96 -3.88
N GLU A 91 -0.02 -14.43 -4.57
CA GLU A 91 -0.43 -13.82 -5.82
C GLU A 91 -1.22 -12.57 -5.48
N PHE A 92 -0.72 -11.43 -5.92
CA PHE A 92 -1.46 -10.20 -5.81
C PHE A 92 -2.22 -10.02 -7.13
N LEU A 93 -3.52 -10.32 -7.12
CA LEU A 93 -4.39 -10.18 -8.31
C LEU A 93 -4.64 -8.71 -8.69
N GLU A 94 -4.15 -7.76 -7.89
CA GLU A 94 -4.22 -6.35 -8.20
C GLU A 94 -2.96 -5.95 -8.98
N THR A 95 -3.09 -6.03 -10.30
CA THR A 95 -2.08 -5.56 -11.23
C THR A 95 -1.91 -4.06 -11.04
N ARG A 96 -0.75 -3.63 -10.54
CA ARG A 96 -0.35 -2.23 -10.44
C ARG A 96 0.63 -1.91 -11.56
N ILE A 97 0.19 -1.67 -12.78
CA ILE A 97 1.06 -1.08 -13.81
C ILE A 97 0.25 -0.07 -14.62
N TRP A 98 0.88 1.01 -15.05
CA TRP A 98 0.31 1.85 -16.11
C TRP A 98 0.41 1.12 -17.47
N MET A 99 -0.70 0.42 -17.82
CA MET A 99 -1.12 -0.17 -19.12
C MET A 99 -0.47 -1.49 -19.65
N GLN A 100 -1.07 -2.67 -19.33
CA GLN A 100 -1.73 -3.60 -20.31
C GLN A 100 -2.35 -4.91 -19.70
N ARG A 101 -3.55 -5.27 -20.21
CA ARG A 101 -4.17 -6.59 -20.57
C ARG A 101 -4.23 -7.87 -19.64
N ILE A 102 -5.38 -8.01 -18.95
CA ILE A 102 -6.40 -9.11 -18.83
C ILE A 102 -6.08 -10.43 -18.07
N TRP A 103 -6.82 -10.65 -16.97
CA TRP A 103 -7.61 -11.87 -16.72
C TRP A 103 -9.05 -11.52 -16.27
N ARG A 104 -10.00 -12.46 -16.35
CA ARG A 104 -11.46 -12.21 -16.26
C ARG A 104 -12.00 -11.87 -14.85
N ASN A 105 -11.15 -11.91 -13.81
CA ASN A 105 -11.47 -11.64 -12.40
C ASN A 105 -10.49 -10.66 -11.70
N SER A 106 -9.57 -10.02 -12.43
CA SER A 106 -8.55 -9.11 -11.87
C SER A 106 -8.90 -7.66 -12.21
N THR A 107 -8.99 -6.78 -11.21
CA THR A 107 -9.13 -5.32 -11.38
C THR A 107 -7.75 -4.66 -11.51
N ARG A 108 -7.66 -3.59 -12.29
CA ARG A 108 -6.45 -2.79 -12.44
C ARG A 108 -6.50 -1.62 -11.47
N GLN A 109 -5.41 -1.46 -10.72
CA GLN A 109 -5.27 -0.35 -9.81
C GLN A 109 -4.26 0.66 -10.37
N VAL A 110 -4.64 1.92 -10.30
CA VAL A 110 -3.77 3.06 -10.55
C VAL A 110 -3.36 3.61 -9.21
N GLU A 111 -2.06 3.77 -9.00
CA GLU A 111 -1.52 4.39 -7.80
C GLU A 111 -0.52 5.49 -8.13
N GLY A 112 -0.40 6.42 -7.19
CA GLY A 112 0.63 7.45 -7.23
C GLY A 112 1.18 7.68 -5.84
N VAL A 113 2.45 8.05 -5.78
CA VAL A 113 3.19 8.33 -4.56
C VAL A 113 4.07 9.55 -4.76
N VAL A 114 4.17 10.41 -3.76
CA VAL A 114 5.12 11.53 -3.73
C VAL A 114 5.85 11.46 -2.40
N ALA A 115 7.18 11.40 -2.47
CA ALA A 115 8.06 11.43 -1.32
C ALA A 115 8.87 12.73 -1.34
N ASP A 116 8.73 13.53 -0.29
CA ASP A 116 9.49 14.77 -0.11
C ASP A 116 9.53 15.14 1.38
N LYS A 117 10.28 16.21 1.69
CA LYS A 117 10.41 16.71 3.05
C LYS A 117 9.17 17.48 3.48
N ASN A 118 8.65 17.16 4.67
CA ASN A 118 7.57 17.92 5.33
C ASN A 118 6.29 18.06 4.49
N LEU A 119 5.94 17.04 3.70
CA LEU A 119 4.63 16.94 3.08
C LEU A 119 3.55 16.85 4.15
N SER A 120 2.36 17.31 3.77
CA SER A 120 1.22 17.46 4.67
C SER A 120 -0.03 17.01 3.95
N LEU A 121 -1.11 16.84 4.70
CA LEU A 121 -2.39 16.44 4.14
C LEU A 121 -2.90 17.42 3.06
N GLY A 122 -2.59 18.71 3.21
CA GLY A 122 -2.94 19.74 2.23
C GLY A 122 -2.22 19.55 0.88
N HIS A 123 -0.97 19.07 0.90
CA HIS A 123 -0.25 18.73 -0.34
C HIS A 123 -0.93 17.57 -1.07
N LEU A 124 -1.33 16.52 -0.34
CA LEU A 124 -2.09 15.41 -0.92
C LEU A 124 -3.40 15.89 -1.54
N MET A 125 -4.19 16.68 -0.82
CA MET A 125 -5.43 17.24 -1.34
C MET A 125 -5.21 18.07 -2.62
N GLY A 126 -4.16 18.90 -2.66
CA GLY A 126 -3.81 19.71 -3.84
C GLY A 126 -3.37 18.86 -5.05
N VAL A 127 -2.63 17.77 -4.83
CA VAL A 127 -2.29 16.80 -5.88
C VAL A 127 -3.57 16.15 -6.42
N MET A 128 -4.47 15.70 -5.53
CA MET A 128 -5.71 15.06 -5.94
C MET A 128 -6.65 16.02 -6.69
N GLU A 129 -6.76 17.28 -6.25
CA GLU A 129 -7.51 18.31 -6.99
C GLU A 129 -6.95 18.53 -8.39
N THR A 130 -5.62 18.59 -8.53
CA THR A 130 -4.97 18.75 -9.83
C THR A 130 -5.20 17.54 -10.73
N PHE A 131 -5.03 16.32 -10.19
CA PHE A 131 -5.24 15.07 -10.89
C PHE A 131 -6.68 14.91 -11.38
N TYR A 132 -7.67 15.06 -10.49
CA TYR A 132 -9.07 14.87 -10.84
C TYR A 132 -9.61 15.96 -11.76
N LYS A 133 -9.12 17.20 -11.62
CA LYS A 133 -9.45 18.28 -12.54
C LYS A 133 -8.97 17.97 -13.97
N ALA A 134 -7.80 17.36 -14.13
CA ALA A 134 -7.27 16.97 -15.44
C ALA A 134 -8.14 15.91 -16.14
N ILE A 135 -8.81 15.03 -15.37
CA ILE A 135 -9.74 14.02 -15.91
C ILE A 135 -11.21 14.47 -15.93
N GLY A 136 -11.48 15.75 -15.64
CA GLY A 136 -12.81 16.36 -15.77
C GLY A 136 -13.68 16.36 -14.50
N ILE A 137 -13.16 15.93 -13.36
CA ILE A 137 -13.87 15.95 -12.06
C ILE A 137 -13.44 17.20 -11.28
N GLN A 138 -14.31 18.21 -11.25
CA GLN A 138 -13.99 19.52 -10.67
C GLN A 138 -14.36 19.66 -9.19
N LYS A 139 -15.30 18.84 -8.70
CA LYS A 139 -15.83 18.92 -7.33
C LYS A 139 -15.39 17.70 -6.57
N LEU A 140 -14.48 17.90 -5.63
CA LEU A 140 -13.99 16.87 -4.72
C LEU A 140 -14.50 17.10 -3.29
N LYS A 141 -14.64 15.99 -2.57
CA LYS A 141 -14.79 15.94 -1.12
C LYS A 141 -13.88 14.86 -0.58
N PHE A 142 -13.35 15.10 0.61
CA PHE A 142 -12.47 14.17 1.30
C PHE A 142 -13.15 13.72 2.59
N LYS A 143 -13.14 12.42 2.83
CA LYS A 143 -13.75 11.83 4.03
C LYS A 143 -12.68 11.02 4.77
N PRO A 144 -12.43 11.28 6.06
CA PRO A 144 -11.51 10.47 6.84
C PRO A 144 -11.88 9.00 6.79
N THR A 145 -10.87 8.15 6.63
CA THR A 145 -11.02 6.69 6.63
C THR A 145 -9.85 6.05 7.37
N PHE A 146 -9.79 4.72 7.38
CA PHE A 146 -8.70 3.96 7.99
C PHE A 146 -8.04 3.05 6.95
N ASN A 147 -6.72 3.18 6.78
CA ASN A 147 -5.89 2.16 6.14
C ASN A 147 -4.73 1.82 7.10
N PRO A 148 -4.30 0.55 7.20
CA PRO A 148 -3.24 0.15 8.14
C PRO A 148 -1.90 0.86 7.93
N TYR A 149 -1.58 1.20 6.68
CA TYR A 149 -0.29 1.74 6.26
C TYR A 149 -0.28 3.26 6.09
N THR A 150 -1.42 3.95 6.26
CA THR A 150 -1.50 5.41 6.19
C THR A 150 -2.13 6.05 7.42
N GLU A 151 -1.51 7.12 7.92
CA GLU A 151 -2.08 7.98 8.95
C GLU A 151 -1.57 9.42 8.74
N PRO A 152 -2.46 10.40 8.46
CA PRO A 152 -3.91 10.28 8.22
C PRO A 152 -4.28 9.61 6.88
N SER A 153 -5.52 9.11 6.78
CA SER A 153 -6.11 8.50 5.57
C SER A 153 -7.42 9.17 5.16
N MET A 154 -7.71 9.23 3.86
CA MET A 154 -8.96 9.78 3.33
C MET A 154 -9.47 9.05 2.08
N GLU A 155 -10.78 8.83 2.04
CA GLU A 155 -11.54 8.53 0.82
C GLU A 155 -11.78 9.82 0.03
N ILE A 156 -11.76 9.71 -1.29
CA ILE A 156 -11.97 10.83 -2.22
C ILE A 156 -13.30 10.62 -2.94
N PHE A 157 -14.15 11.63 -2.89
CA PHE A 157 -15.46 11.64 -3.52
C PHE A 157 -15.52 12.70 -4.62
N GLY A 158 -15.89 12.28 -5.82
CA GLY A 158 -16.16 13.17 -6.96
C GLY A 158 -17.67 13.38 -7.15
N TYR A 159 -18.10 14.59 -7.47
CA TYR A 159 -19.50 14.83 -7.85
C TYR A 159 -19.75 14.43 -9.30
N HIS A 160 -20.66 13.47 -9.53
CA HIS A 160 -21.04 13.05 -10.87
C HIS A 160 -22.25 13.85 -11.37
N PRO A 161 -22.10 14.72 -12.39
CA PRO A 161 -23.16 15.64 -12.81
C PRO A 161 -24.40 14.93 -13.38
N GLY A 162 -24.22 13.81 -14.09
CA GLY A 162 -25.33 13.04 -14.67
C GLY A 162 -26.16 12.26 -13.64
N LEU A 163 -25.52 11.82 -12.54
CA LEU A 163 -26.18 11.04 -11.47
C LEU A 163 -26.58 11.94 -10.29
N LYS A 164 -26.18 13.23 -10.33
CA LYS A 164 -26.44 14.25 -9.32
C LYS A 164 -26.06 13.84 -7.89
N ARG A 165 -25.04 12.99 -7.73
CA ARG A 165 -24.59 12.44 -6.45
C ARG A 165 -23.06 12.43 -6.33
N TRP A 166 -22.59 12.32 -5.11
CA TRP A 166 -21.17 12.07 -4.79
C TRP A 166 -20.88 10.59 -4.94
N ILE A 167 -19.78 10.25 -5.61
CA ILE A 167 -19.33 8.88 -5.82
C ILE A 167 -17.89 8.80 -5.33
N GLU A 168 -17.55 7.71 -4.67
CA GLU A 168 -16.17 7.41 -4.30
C GLU A 168 -15.34 7.17 -5.57
N VAL A 169 -14.26 7.93 -5.73
CA VAL A 169 -13.41 7.91 -6.92
C VAL A 169 -11.98 7.44 -6.61
N GLY A 170 -11.63 7.28 -5.33
CA GLY A 170 -10.32 6.81 -4.90
C GLY A 170 -10.14 6.83 -3.37
N ASN A 171 -9.02 6.28 -2.92
CA ASN A 171 -8.56 6.30 -1.53
C ASN A 171 -7.13 6.82 -1.48
N SER A 172 -6.72 7.41 -0.37
CA SER A 172 -5.41 8.05 -0.21
C SER A 172 -5.01 8.21 1.24
N GLY A 173 -3.73 8.54 1.48
CA GLY A 173 -3.24 8.86 2.81
C GLY A 173 -1.75 9.19 2.83
N MET A 174 -1.25 9.44 4.04
CA MET A 174 0.18 9.65 4.31
C MET A 174 0.78 8.39 4.88
N PHE A 175 1.84 7.84 4.30
CA PHE A 175 2.46 6.61 4.82
C PHE A 175 2.95 6.81 6.25
N ARG A 176 2.68 5.80 7.06
CA ARG A 176 3.05 5.77 8.47
C ARG A 176 4.57 5.81 8.66
N PRO A 177 5.09 6.50 9.68
CA PRO A 177 6.51 6.42 10.04
C PRO A 177 6.98 4.98 10.27
N GLU A 178 6.13 4.11 10.83
CA GLU A 178 6.48 2.72 11.08
C GLU A 178 6.72 1.90 9.80
N MET A 179 6.19 2.34 8.66
CA MET A 179 6.50 1.79 7.35
C MET A 179 7.81 2.37 6.80
N LEU A 180 7.99 3.69 6.90
CA LEU A 180 9.10 4.41 6.25
C LEU A 180 10.44 4.27 6.98
N ARG A 181 10.43 4.26 8.31
CA ARG A 181 11.66 4.29 9.14
C ARG A 181 12.48 3.00 9.01
N PRO A 182 11.88 1.79 8.98
CA PRO A 182 12.62 0.57 8.68
C PRO A 182 13.29 0.57 7.30
N MET A 183 12.74 1.31 6.33
CA MET A 183 13.33 1.47 4.99
C MET A 183 14.57 2.39 5.00
N GLY A 184 14.87 3.05 6.12
CA GLY A 184 16.00 3.97 6.27
C GLY A 184 15.71 5.40 5.81
N LEU A 185 14.43 5.75 5.60
CA LEU A 185 14.07 7.11 5.20
C LEU A 185 14.24 8.11 6.37
N PRO A 186 14.86 9.29 6.12
CA PRO A 186 15.08 10.33 7.13
C PRO A 186 13.78 10.85 7.77
N GLU A 187 13.86 11.31 9.02
CA GLU A 187 12.68 11.75 9.80
C GLU A 187 11.87 12.88 9.15
N ASP A 188 12.54 13.79 8.45
CA ASP A 188 11.92 14.89 7.73
C ASP A 188 11.27 14.46 6.40
N VAL A 189 11.56 13.25 5.91
CA VAL A 189 10.91 12.67 4.73
C VAL A 189 9.56 12.09 5.11
N THR A 190 8.57 12.49 4.32
CA THR A 190 7.17 12.10 4.40
C THR A 190 6.69 11.67 3.04
N VAL A 191 5.75 10.73 2.99
CA VAL A 191 5.28 10.17 1.73
C VAL A 191 3.75 10.23 1.69
N ILE A 192 3.20 10.86 0.65
CA ILE A 192 1.77 10.88 0.36
C ILE A 192 1.49 9.88 -0.77
N ALA A 193 0.38 9.15 -0.68
CA ALA A 193 0.01 8.17 -1.69
C ALA A 193 -1.51 8.15 -1.92
N TRP A 194 -1.92 7.71 -3.10
CA TRP A 194 -3.32 7.48 -3.46
C TRP A 194 -3.45 6.32 -4.42
N GLY A 195 -4.66 5.76 -4.47
CA GLY A 195 -5.04 4.69 -5.38
C GLY A 195 -6.49 4.81 -5.85
N LEU A 196 -6.74 4.37 -7.07
CA LEU A 196 -8.07 4.24 -7.66
C LEU A 196 -8.13 3.03 -8.60
N SER A 197 -9.31 2.45 -8.77
CA SER A 197 -9.54 1.37 -9.74
C SER A 197 -9.79 1.97 -11.12
N LEU A 198 -9.17 1.40 -12.15
CA LEU A 198 -9.35 1.83 -13.54
C LEU A 198 -10.73 1.47 -14.10
N GLU A 199 -11.37 0.45 -13.52
CA GLU A 199 -12.69 -0.04 -13.93
C GLU A 199 -13.86 0.83 -13.42
N ARG A 200 -13.62 1.75 -12.49
CA ARG A 200 -14.63 2.63 -11.88
C ARG A 200 -14.59 4.04 -12.47
#